data_AF-X8BF24-F1
#
_entry.id   AF-X8BF24-F1
#
_cell.length_a   1.000
_cell.length_b   1.000
_cell.length_c   1.000
_cell.angle_alpha   90.00
_cell.angle_beta   90.00
_cell.angle_gamma   90.00
#
_symmetry.space_group_name_H-M   'P 1'
#
loop_
_entity.id
_entity.type
_entity.pdbx_description
1 polymer ?
#
loop_
_entity_poly.entity_id
_entity_poly.type
_entity_poly.pdbx_seq_one_letter_code
_entity_poly.pdbx_strand_id
1 'polypeptide(L)' 'MASLLTLMRDEAVTAGRDPDALEVSLGHLVTKIDADRAGRLAEQGADRIVLGMPAITDIEQAKDVLSACAQRLELST' A
#
# COMPACT_ATOMS: atom_id res chain seq x y z
N MET A 1 -9.33 0.60 11.51
CA MET A 1 -7.95 1.01 11.17
C MET A 1 -7.55 2.27 11.94
N ALA A 2 -8.29 3.37 11.82
CA ALA A 2 -7.99 4.62 12.54
C ALA A 2 -7.72 4.42 14.05
N SER A 3 -8.55 3.63 14.75
CA SER A 3 -8.35 3.33 16.17
C SER A 3 -7.05 2.58 16.49
N LEU A 4 -6.57 1.71 15.59
CA LEU A 4 -5.30 1.01 15.72
C LEU A 4 -4.13 1.98 15.54
N LEU A 5 -4.19 2.86 14.54
CA LEU A 5 -3.14 3.86 14.30
C LEU A 5 -3.05 4.86 15.45
N THR A 6 -4.18 5.29 16.01
CA THR A 6 -4.19 6.12 17.23
C THR A 6 -3.48 5.42 18.36
N LEU A 7 -3.85 4.17 18.67
CA LEU A 7 -3.20 3.39 19.73
C LEU A 7 -1.69 3.27 19.49
N MET A 8 -1.26 2.93 18.27
CA MET A 8 0.15 2.77 17.94
C MET A 8 0.95 4.08 18.12
N ARG A 9 0.36 5.22 17.78
CA ARG A 9 0.97 6.54 17.97
C ARG A 9 1.03 6.93 19.45
N ASP A 10 -0.01 6.66 20.22
CA ASP A 10 -0.04 6.90 21.67
C ASP A 10 1.04 6.06 22.40
N GLU A 11 1.22 4.80 21.96
CA GLU A 11 2.27 3.92 22.48
C GLU A 11 3.68 4.39 22.06
N ALA A 12 3.84 4.98 20.87
CA ALA A 12 5.10 5.59 20.46
C ALA A 12 5.46 6.75 21.38
N VAL A 13 4.49 7.63 21.67
CA VAL A 13 4.66 8.74 22.63
C VAL A 13 5.05 8.22 24.02
N THR A 14 4.32 7.22 24.52
CA THR A 14 4.58 6.60 25.84
C THR A 14 5.98 5.99 25.93
N ALA A 15 6.47 5.44 24.82
CA ALA A 15 7.82 4.90 24.70
C ALA A 15 8.92 5.96 24.44
N GLY A 16 8.58 7.26 24.39
CA GLY A 16 9.53 8.34 24.09
C GLY A 16 10.03 8.33 22.65
N ARG A 17 9.26 7.76 21.71
CA ARG A 17 9.55 7.71 20.28
C ARG A 17 8.69 8.74 19.54
N ASP A 18 9.16 9.15 18.36
CA ASP A 18 8.39 10.01 17.46
C ASP A 18 7.17 9.24 16.89
N PRO A 19 5.93 9.66 17.18
CA PRO A 19 4.74 9.01 16.63
C PRO A 19 4.58 9.22 15.10
N ASP A 20 5.18 10.26 14.54
CA ASP A 20 5.12 10.56 13.11
C ASP A 20 6.13 9.73 12.29
N ALA A 21 7.09 9.09 12.97
CA ALA A 21 8.00 8.13 12.36
C ALA A 21 7.37 6.74 12.10
N LEU A 22 6.09 6.56 12.45
CA LEU A 22 5.38 5.30 12.24
C LEU A 22 4.98 5.14 10.77
N GLU A 23 5.76 4.35 10.01
CA GLU A 23 5.42 3.98 8.63
C GLU A 23 4.35 2.86 8.60
N VAL A 24 3.25 3.10 7.90
CA VAL A 24 2.16 2.16 7.69
C VAL A 24 2.21 1.61 6.27
N SER A 25 2.50 0.32 6.16
CA SER A 25 2.45 -0.41 4.89
C SER A 25 1.17 -1.25 4.80
N LEU A 26 0.33 -0.99 3.79
CA LEU A 26 -0.86 -1.79 3.52
C LEU A 26 -0.69 -2.61 2.23
N GLY A 27 -1.18 -3.85 2.24
CA GLY A 27 -1.08 -4.76 1.10
C GLY A 27 -2.28 -4.67 0.16
N HIS A 28 -2.05 -4.78 -1.15
CA HIS A 28 -3.09 -5.00 -2.15
C HIS A 28 -2.58 -5.89 -3.29
N LEU A 29 -3.47 -6.44 -4.11
CA LEU A 29 -3.10 -7.24 -5.29
C LEU A 29 -2.88 -6.36 -6.53
N VAL A 30 -1.82 -6.64 -7.29
CA VAL A 30 -1.53 -5.98 -8.57
C VAL A 30 -2.72 -6.07 -9.55
N THR A 31 -3.47 -7.18 -9.54
CA THR A 31 -4.58 -7.41 -10.48
C THR A 31 -5.85 -6.65 -10.14
N LYS A 32 -5.92 -6.04 -8.96
CA LYS A 32 -7.16 -5.43 -8.43
C LYS A 32 -7.03 -3.97 -8.05
N ILE A 33 -5.82 -3.46 -7.86
CA ILE A 33 -5.63 -2.06 -7.48
C ILE A 33 -5.87 -1.13 -8.67
N ASP A 34 -6.45 0.02 -8.37
CA ASP A 34 -6.68 1.17 -9.25
C ASP A 34 -6.48 2.46 -8.42
N ALA A 35 -6.55 3.62 -9.08
CA ALA A 35 -6.32 4.92 -8.42
C ALA A 35 -7.29 5.19 -7.26
N ASP A 36 -8.58 4.88 -7.40
CA ASP A 36 -9.59 5.06 -6.34
C ASP A 36 -9.28 4.18 -5.12
N ARG A 37 -8.94 2.91 -5.32
CA ARG A 37 -8.56 2.00 -4.23
C ARG A 37 -7.28 2.43 -3.55
N ALA A 38 -6.29 2.91 -4.32
CA ALA A 38 -5.05 3.45 -3.76
C ALA A 38 -5.34 4.66 -2.87
N GLY A 39 -6.22 5.58 -3.31
CA GLY A 39 -6.68 6.72 -2.51
C GLY A 39 -7.33 6.29 -1.20
N ARG A 40 -8.22 5.30 -1.22
CA ARG A 40 -8.85 4.76 0.00
C ARG A 40 -7.86 4.12 0.97
N LEU A 41 -6.76 3.56 0.48
CA LEU A 41 -5.69 3.03 1.34
C LEU A 41 -4.90 4.18 2.00
N ALA A 42 -4.64 5.25 1.25
CA ALA A 42 -4.02 6.46 1.80
C ALA A 42 -4.92 7.12 2.88
N GLU A 43 -6.23 7.19 2.66
CA GLU A 43 -7.20 7.68 3.66
C GLU A 43 -7.23 6.82 4.93
N GLN A 44 -6.88 5.53 4.82
CA GLN A 44 -6.72 4.64 5.98
C GLN A 44 -5.39 4.81 6.70
N GLY A 45 -4.52 5.68 6.20
CA GLY A 45 -3.23 6.01 6.79
C GLY A 45 -2.04 5.26 6.20
N ALA A 46 -2.14 4.69 4.99
CA ALA A 46 -1.00 4.03 4.35
C ALA A 46 0.02 5.05 3.82
N ASP A 47 1.27 4.94 4.27
CA ASP A 47 2.42 5.63 3.69
C ASP A 47 2.96 4.88 2.47
N ARG A 48 2.83 3.54 2.49
CA ARG A 48 3.26 2.66 1.42
C ARG A 48 2.19 1.62 1.10
N ILE A 49 2.02 1.37 -0.20
CA ILE A 49 1.19 0.26 -0.67
C ILE A 49 2.10 -0.84 -1.22
N VAL A 50 2.04 -2.02 -0.62
CA VAL A 50 2.79 -3.20 -1.05
C VAL A 50 1.91 -4.03 -1.99
N LEU A 51 2.34 -4.18 -3.24
CA LEU A 51 1.58 -4.87 -4.26
C LEU A 51 2.01 -6.34 -4.38
N GLY A 52 1.09 -7.25 -4.08
CA GLY A 52 1.28 -8.70 -4.20
C GLY A 52 1.04 -9.18 -5.63
N MET A 53 2.01 -9.91 -6.18
CA MET A 53 1.89 -10.64 -7.44
C MET A 53 1.15 -11.97 -7.23
N PRO A 54 0.27 -12.39 -8.14
CA PRO A 54 -0.20 -13.78 -8.18
C PRO A 54 0.95 -14.72 -8.53
N ALA A 55 0.77 -16.02 -8.27
CA ALA A 55 1.75 -17.05 -8.64
C ALA A 55 1.84 -17.20 -10.17
N ILE A 56 2.69 -16.39 -10.79
CA ILE A 56 3.00 -16.40 -12.22
C ILE A 56 4.46 -16.85 -12.37
N THR A 57 4.69 -17.87 -13.18
CA THR A 57 6.02 -18.41 -13.45
C THR A 57 6.64 -17.90 -14.74
N ASP A 58 5.83 -17.34 -15.64
CA ASP A 58 6.27 -16.77 -16.92
C ASP A 58 6.56 -15.27 -16.77
N ILE A 59 7.76 -14.85 -17.16
CA ILE A 59 8.22 -13.47 -16.95
C ILE A 59 7.50 -12.46 -17.85
N GLU A 60 7.14 -12.86 -19.09
CA GLU A 60 6.42 -11.98 -20.01
C GLU A 60 4.99 -11.74 -19.51
N GLN A 61 4.33 -12.80 -19.04
CA GLN A 61 3.04 -12.68 -18.38
C GLN A 61 3.11 -11.80 -17.11
N ALA A 62 4.16 -11.95 -16.30
CA ALA A 62 4.35 -11.13 -15.10
C ALA A 62 4.53 -9.65 -15.44
N LYS A 63 5.29 -9.35 -16.49
CA LYS A 63 5.47 -8.00 -17.04
C LYS A 63 4.14 -7.41 -17.48
N ASP A 64 3.35 -8.14 -18.26
CA ASP A 64 2.05 -7.67 -18.75
C ASP A 64 1.09 -7.34 -17.59
N VAL A 65 1.07 -8.16 -16.54
CA VAL A 65 0.26 -7.90 -15.34
C VAL A 65 0.70 -6.63 -14.61
N LEU A 66 2.01 -6.38 -14.50
CA LEU A 66 2.55 -5.17 -13.90
C LEU A 66 2.28 -3.93 -14.76
N SER A 67 2.43 -4.03 -16.08
CA SER A 67 2.08 -2.95 -17.00
C SER A 67 0.59 -2.59 -16.91
N ALA A 68 -0.29 -3.58 -16.87
CA ALA A 68 -1.72 -3.35 -16.67
C ALA A 68 -2.02 -2.74 -15.28
N CYS A 69 -1.26 -3.10 -14.25
CA CYS A 69 -1.35 -2.50 -12.92
C CYS A 69 -0.98 -1.01 -12.95
N ALA A 70 0.15 -0.66 -13.58
CA ALA A 70 0.58 0.73 -13.71
C ALA A 70 -0.46 1.57 -14.46
N GLN A 71 -1.05 1.02 -15.52
CA GLN A 71 -2.13 1.68 -16.27
C GLN A 71 -3.38 1.92 -15.41
N ARG A 72 -3.84 0.94 -14.61
CA ARG A 72 -4.97 1.12 -13.69
C ARG A 72 -4.71 2.14 -12.59
N LEU A 73 -3.45 2.31 -12.20
CA LEU A 73 -3.00 3.31 -11.24
C LEU A 73 -2.75 4.67 -11.86
N GLU A 74 -2.91 4.80 -13.18
CA GLU A 74 -2.67 6.05 -13.92
C GLU A 74 -1.25 6.60 -13.73
N LEU A 75 -0.27 5.71 -13.50
CA LEU A 75 1.13 6.11 -13.33
C LEU A 75 1.71 6.51 -14.68
N SER A 76 2.20 7.76 -14.78
CA SER A 76 2.93 8.21 -15.96
C SER A 76 4.32 7.57 -15.99
N THR A 77 4.64 6.92 -17.11
CA THR A 77 6.01 6.48 -17.46
C THR A 77 6.90 7.64 -17.90
#